data_AF-A0A0F8WFD6-F1
#
_entry.id   AF-A0A0F8WFD6-F1
#
_cell.length_a   1.000
_cell.length_b   1.000
_cell.length_c   1.000
_cell.angle_alpha   90.00
_cell.angle_beta   90.00
_cell.angle_gamma   90.00
#
_symmetry.space_group_name_H-M   'P 1'
#
loop_
_entity.id
_entity.type
_entity.pdbx_description
1 polymer ?
#
loop_
_entity_poly.entity_id
_entity_poly.type
_entity_poly.pdbx_seq_one_letter_code
_entity_poly.pdbx_strand_id
1 'polypeptide(L)'
;MQTYLRKYGVQTTLHFTLFEVDGVDFRVDAVDAGTDCSIMKDEGAEATCTNDFADEGTGYSLVLTATEMQAAEIMIYVVDTAAKVWLDEALKIETYGNASAMHAQDLDTTVPTVAEIQAEMEEN
;
A
#
# COMPACT_ATOMS: atom_id res chain seq x y z
N MET A 1 -8.62 7.94 -5.32
CA MET A 1 -7.33 7.22 -5.37
C MET A 1 -6.40 7.76 -4.32
N GLN A 2 -6.26 6.99 -3.25
CA GLN A 2 -5.35 7.27 -2.14
C GLN A 2 -3.93 6.79 -2.48
N THR A 3 -2.89 7.54 -2.12
CA THR A 3 -1.48 7.18 -2.34
C THR A 3 -0.76 6.98 -1.02
N TYR A 4 -0.01 5.89 -0.90
CA TYR A 4 0.84 5.56 0.23
C TYR A 4 2.31 5.54 -0.16
N LEU A 5 3.16 5.94 0.78
CA LEU A 5 4.60 5.71 0.74
C LEU A 5 4.95 4.64 1.77
N ARG A 6 5.61 3.56 1.34
CA ARG A 6 5.92 2.39 2.19
C ARG A 6 7.29 1.80 1.89
N LYS A 7 7.91 1.13 2.87
CA LYS A 7 9.23 0.53 2.67
C LYS A 7 9.16 -0.69 1.77
N TYR A 8 10.09 -0.78 0.81
CA TYR A 8 10.22 -1.90 -0.10
C TYR A 8 10.48 -3.20 0.68
N GLY A 9 9.75 -4.26 0.32
CA GLY A 9 9.97 -5.60 0.84
C GLY A 9 9.61 -5.78 2.32
N VAL A 10 8.86 -4.85 2.92
CA VAL A 10 8.43 -4.90 4.32
C VAL A 10 6.91 -5.01 4.37
N GLN A 11 6.38 -5.95 5.17
CA GLN A 11 4.94 -6.07 5.40
C GLN A 11 4.35 -4.75 5.86
N THR A 12 3.17 -4.40 5.35
CA THR A 12 2.49 -3.16 5.73
C THR A 12 0.98 -3.34 5.80
N THR A 13 0.34 -2.46 6.56
CA THR A 13 -1.11 -2.31 6.62
C THR A 13 -1.52 -1.02 5.92
N LEU A 14 -2.45 -1.14 4.98
CA LEU A 14 -3.09 -0.01 4.30
C LEU A 14 -4.44 0.23 4.95
N HIS A 15 -4.83 1.50 5.11
CA HIS A 15 -6.13 1.88 5.68
C HIS A 15 -6.90 2.74 4.69
N PHE A 16 -8.07 2.29 4.28
CA PHE A 16 -8.89 2.92 3.24
C PHE A 16 -10.37 2.93 3.64
N THR A 17 -11.20 3.56 2.82
CA THR A 17 -12.66 3.64 3.00
C THR A 17 -13.34 3.14 1.73
N LEU A 18 -14.51 2.52 1.88
CA LEU A 18 -15.39 2.18 0.77
C LEU A 18 -16.65 3.04 0.85
N PHE A 19 -17.29 3.25 -0.30
CA PHE A 19 -18.55 3.98 -0.39
C PHE A 19 -19.68 3.08 -0.86
N GLU A 20 -20.90 3.39 -0.43
CA GLU A 20 -22.10 2.80 -1.03
C GLU A 20 -22.16 3.12 -2.54
N VAL A 21 -22.95 2.36 -3.29
CA VAL A 21 -23.04 2.47 -4.76
C VAL A 21 -23.44 3.86 -5.28
N ASP A 22 -24.04 4.70 -4.44
CA ASP A 22 -24.38 6.08 -4.78
C ASP A 22 -23.26 7.09 -4.50
N GLY A 23 -22.19 6.66 -3.81
CA GLY A 23 -21.03 7.47 -3.46
C GLY A 23 -21.30 8.51 -2.36
N VAL A 24 -22.43 8.44 -1.66
CA VAL A 24 -22.82 9.43 -0.66
C VAL A 24 -22.31 9.04 0.72
N ASP A 25 -22.64 7.82 1.15
CA ASP A 25 -22.33 7.31 2.48
C ASP A 25 -21.17 6.31 2.45
N PHE A 26 -20.44 6.22 3.56
CA PHE A 26 -19.45 5.18 3.73
C PHE A 26 -20.13 3.82 3.88
N ARG A 27 -19.59 2.83 3.15
CA ARG A 27 -19.89 1.42 3.41
C ARG A 27 -19.19 1.02 4.71
N VAL A 28 -19.91 0.37 5.63
CA VAL A 28 -19.40 0.02 6.97
C VAL A 28 -19.46 -1.48 7.28
N ASP A 29 -19.94 -2.29 6.33
CA ASP A 29 -20.17 -3.74 6.46
C ASP A 29 -19.86 -4.45 5.13
N ALA A 30 -18.89 -3.94 4.35
CA ALA A 30 -18.30 -4.69 3.26
C ALA A 30 -17.56 -5.92 3.79
N VAL A 31 -17.68 -7.03 3.06
CA VAL A 31 -16.96 -8.27 3.32
C VAL A 31 -16.24 -8.64 2.04
N ASP A 32 -14.95 -8.91 2.13
CA ASP A 32 -14.16 -9.44 1.03
C ASP A 32 -14.58 -10.89 0.75
N ALA A 33 -14.95 -11.18 -0.50
CA ALA A 33 -15.30 -12.52 -0.96
C ALA A 33 -14.07 -13.39 -1.28
N GLY A 34 -12.85 -12.90 -1.04
CA GLY A 34 -11.57 -13.57 -1.26
C GLY A 34 -10.93 -13.24 -2.61
N THR A 35 -11.65 -12.55 -3.49
CA THR A 35 -11.15 -12.10 -4.82
C THR A 35 -11.40 -10.62 -5.06
N ASP A 36 -11.88 -9.90 -4.06
CA ASP A 36 -12.25 -8.50 -4.24
C ASP A 36 -11.02 -7.59 -4.19
N CYS A 37 -9.87 -8.09 -3.75
CA CYS A 37 -8.58 -7.40 -3.81
C CYS A 37 -7.67 -7.96 -4.90
N SER A 38 -7.31 -7.10 -5.88
CA SER A 38 -6.29 -7.39 -6.89
C SER A 38 -5.09 -6.48 -6.72
N ILE A 39 -3.90 -7.03 -6.93
CA ILE A 39 -2.60 -6.35 -6.85
C ILE A 39 -1.91 -6.37 -8.22
N MET A 40 -1.45 -5.20 -8.67
CA MET A 40 -0.61 -5.02 -9.84
C MET A 40 0.73 -4.44 -9.43
N LYS A 41 1.82 -5.12 -9.77
CA LYS A 41 3.20 -4.73 -9.43
C LYS A 41 3.93 -4.27 -10.69
N ASP A 42 4.46 -3.05 -10.68
CA ASP A 42 5.27 -2.47 -11.77
C ASP A 42 4.61 -2.64 -13.16
N GLU A 43 3.31 -2.29 -13.26
CA GLU A 43 2.50 -2.43 -14.49
C GLU A 43 2.42 -3.88 -15.03
N GLY A 44 2.75 -4.86 -14.19
CA GLY A 44 2.67 -6.29 -14.51
C GLY A 44 1.24 -6.83 -14.56
N ALA A 45 1.12 -8.15 -14.71
CA ALA A 45 -0.19 -8.80 -14.65
C ALA A 45 -0.78 -8.71 -13.23
N GLU A 46 -2.08 -8.43 -13.14
CA GLU A 46 -2.82 -8.48 -11.87
C GLU A 46 -2.82 -9.90 -11.29
N ALA A 47 -2.69 -9.97 -9.96
CA ALA A 47 -2.89 -11.17 -9.17
C ALA A 47 -3.82 -10.84 -8.01
N THR A 48 -4.47 -11.86 -7.42
CA THR A 48 -5.24 -11.66 -6.18
C THR A 48 -4.29 -11.36 -5.03
N CYS A 49 -4.67 -10.42 -4.15
CA CYS A 49 -3.96 -10.20 -2.90
C CYS A 49 -3.92 -11.47 -2.05
N THR A 50 -2.88 -11.63 -1.25
CA THR A 50 -2.68 -12.80 -0.40
C THR A 50 -3.63 -12.80 0.80
N ASN A 51 -3.95 -11.61 1.32
CA ASN A 51 -4.89 -11.43 2.42
C ASN A 51 -6.11 -10.66 1.95
N ASP A 52 -7.23 -10.98 2.55
CA ASP A 52 -8.48 -10.23 2.44
C ASP A 52 -8.39 -8.92 3.24
N PHE A 53 -9.16 -7.91 2.85
CA PHE A 53 -9.31 -6.73 3.71
C PHE A 53 -10.18 -7.04 4.94
N ALA A 54 -9.90 -6.36 6.05
CA ALA A 54 -10.66 -6.44 7.28
C ALA A 54 -11.49 -5.17 7.53
N ASP A 55 -12.67 -5.35 8.11
CA ASP A 55 -13.51 -4.26 8.60
C ASP A 55 -12.99 -3.75 9.96
N GLU A 56 -12.75 -2.44 10.05
CA GLU A 56 -12.30 -1.72 11.26
C GLU A 56 -13.43 -0.83 11.85
N GLY A 57 -14.66 -0.98 11.37
CA GLY A 57 -15.89 -0.37 11.86
C GLY A 57 -16.42 0.81 11.04
N THR A 58 -15.54 1.63 10.45
CA THR A 58 -15.94 2.70 9.49
C THR A 58 -15.02 2.77 8.29
N GLY A 59 -13.80 2.24 8.43
CA GLY A 59 -12.88 2.03 7.33
C GLY A 59 -12.41 0.58 7.34
N TYR A 60 -11.52 0.28 6.41
CA TYR A 60 -11.02 -1.05 6.15
C TYR A 60 -9.50 -1.06 6.24
N SER A 61 -8.93 -2.22 6.56
CA SER A 61 -7.49 -2.45 6.54
C SER A 61 -7.13 -3.59 5.59
N LEU A 62 -6.05 -3.46 4.84
CA LEU A 62 -5.49 -4.53 4.01
C LEU A 62 -4.02 -4.73 4.39
N VAL A 63 -3.67 -5.96 4.80
CA VAL A 63 -2.29 -6.33 5.10
C VAL A 63 -1.63 -6.87 3.84
N LEU A 64 -0.61 -6.18 3.34
CA LEU A 64 0.24 -6.68 2.26
C LEU A 64 1.49 -7.34 2.83
N THR A 65 1.81 -8.52 2.33
CA THR A 65 2.99 -9.27 2.72
C THR A 65 4.28 -8.58 2.26
N ALA A 66 5.40 -8.93 2.89
CA ALA A 66 6.71 -8.48 2.46
C ALA A 66 7.02 -8.82 0.98
N THR A 67 6.46 -9.90 0.43
CA THR A 67 6.69 -10.31 -0.98
C THR A 67 5.85 -9.49 -1.95
N GLU A 68 4.60 -9.19 -1.60
CA GLU A 68 3.76 -8.27 -2.37
C GLU A 68 4.40 -6.88 -2.44
N MET A 69 5.05 -6.46 -1.35
CA MET A 69 5.76 -5.18 -1.24
C MET A 69 7.12 -5.09 -1.98
N GLN A 70 7.49 -6.09 -2.78
CA GLN A 70 8.69 -6.08 -3.62
C GLN A 70 8.41 -5.60 -5.05
N ALA A 71 8.14 -4.30 -5.21
CA ALA A 71 7.95 -3.61 -6.48
C ALA A 71 8.26 -2.12 -6.31
N ALA A 72 8.55 -1.39 -7.38
CA ALA A 72 8.72 0.06 -7.31
C ALA A 72 7.36 0.75 -7.08
N GLU A 73 6.37 0.38 -7.88
CA GLU A 73 5.00 0.87 -7.81
C GLU A 73 4.01 -0.29 -7.69
N ILE A 74 3.03 -0.15 -6.79
CA ILE A 74 1.98 -1.16 -6.57
C ILE A 74 0.63 -0.48 -6.66
N MET A 75 -0.24 -1.01 -7.51
CA MET A 75 -1.66 -0.65 -7.54
C MET A 75 -2.46 -1.76 -6.87
N ILE A 76 -3.38 -1.37 -5.99
CA ILE A 76 -4.40 -2.25 -5.43
C ILE A 76 -5.75 -1.79 -5.96
N TYR A 77 -6.52 -2.73 -6.48
CA TYR A 77 -7.90 -2.52 -6.89
C TYR A 77 -8.79 -3.32 -5.95
N VAL A 78 -9.67 -2.62 -5.25
CA VAL A 78 -10.69 -3.20 -4.39
C VAL A 78 -12.01 -3.11 -5.15
N VAL A 79 -12.53 -4.25 -5.61
CA VAL A 79 -13.65 -4.34 -6.55
C VAL A 79 -14.64 -5.37 -6.04
N ASP A 80 -15.90 -4.98 -5.92
CA ASP A 80 -16.98 -5.93 -5.60
C ASP A 80 -17.28 -6.75 -6.85
N THR A 81 -16.66 -7.93 -6.93
CA THR A 81 -16.76 -8.80 -8.09
C THR A 81 -18.12 -9.48 -8.20
N ALA A 82 -18.91 -9.46 -7.14
CA ALA A 82 -20.25 -10.03 -7.08
C ALA A 82 -21.30 -9.01 -7.56
N ALA A 83 -22.51 -9.09 -7.01
CA ALA A 83 -23.52 -8.07 -7.23
C ALA A 83 -23.09 -6.80 -6.49
N LYS A 84 -22.58 -5.82 -7.26
CA LYS A 84 -22.05 -4.54 -6.75
C LYS A 84 -22.93 -3.89 -5.68
N VAL A 85 -22.46 -3.92 -4.44
CA VAL A 85 -23.04 -3.28 -3.24
C VAL A 85 -22.18 -2.14 -2.70
N TRP A 86 -20.96 -1.96 -3.21
CA TRP A 86 -20.09 -0.83 -2.92
C TRP A 86 -19.26 -0.39 -4.15
N LEU A 87 -18.77 0.85 -4.12
CA LEU A 87 -17.96 1.41 -5.21
C LEU A 87 -16.53 0.89 -5.18
N ASP A 88 -15.95 0.73 -6.37
CA ASP A 88 -14.56 0.29 -6.51
C ASP A 88 -13.61 1.35 -5.94
N GLU A 89 -12.55 0.91 -5.28
CA GLU A 89 -11.48 1.78 -4.79
C GLU A 89 -10.14 1.38 -5.40
N ALA A 90 -9.32 2.39 -5.70
CA ALA A 90 -7.96 2.19 -6.16
C ALA A 90 -6.98 2.82 -5.18
N LEU A 91 -5.99 2.04 -4.75
CA LEU A 91 -4.92 2.46 -3.85
C LEU A 91 -3.60 2.38 -4.61
N LYS A 92 -2.80 3.44 -4.51
CA LYS A 92 -1.43 3.48 -5.05
C LYS A 92 -0.42 3.36 -3.92
N ILE A 93 0.63 2.57 -4.12
CA ILE A 93 1.77 2.52 -3.23
C ILE A 93 3.03 2.80 -4.03
N GLU A 94 3.83 3.75 -3.56
CA GLU A 94 5.20 3.95 -4.01
C GLU A 94 6.12 3.41 -2.93
N THR A 95 7.10 2.59 -3.33
CA THR A 95 8.04 2.03 -2.35
C THR A 95 9.30 2.89 -2.20
N TYR A 96 9.92 2.80 -1.03
CA TYR A 96 11.23 3.42 -0.76
C TYR A 96 12.25 2.47 -0.10
N GLY A 97 13.51 2.89 -0.06
CA GLY A 97 14.56 2.25 0.74
C GLY A 97 15.17 0.99 0.12
N ASN A 98 15.09 0.84 -1.21
CA ASN A 98 15.75 -0.22 -1.95
C ASN A 98 16.14 0.27 -3.36
N ALA A 99 17.18 -0.31 -3.97
CA ALA A 99 17.58 0.02 -5.34
C ALA A 99 16.49 -0.29 -6.39
N SER A 100 15.60 -1.23 -6.11
CA SER A 100 14.43 -1.58 -6.93
C SER A 100 13.15 -0.83 -6.52
N ALA A 101 13.21 0.06 -5.54
CA ALA A 101 12.07 0.87 -5.12
C ALA A 101 11.88 2.08 -6.05
N MET A 102 10.67 2.68 -6.05
CA MET A 102 10.43 3.94 -6.76
C MET A 102 11.35 5.05 -6.25
N HIS A 103 11.59 5.05 -4.93
CA HIS A 103 12.48 6.00 -4.25
C HIS A 103 13.65 5.26 -3.61
N ALA A 104 14.84 5.34 -4.19
CA ALA A 104 16.01 4.59 -3.69
C ALA A 104 16.45 4.98 -2.26
N GLN A 105 16.15 6.20 -1.82
CA GLN A 105 16.50 6.67 -0.48
C GLN A 105 15.76 5.89 0.61
N ASP A 106 16.50 5.37 1.58
CA ASP A 106 15.88 4.83 2.80
C ASP A 106 15.52 5.99 3.73
N LEU A 107 14.24 6.06 4.09
CA LEU A 107 13.68 7.10 4.96
C LEU A 107 13.69 6.67 6.44
N ASP A 108 14.01 5.40 6.72
CA ASP A 108 14.13 4.89 8.09
C ASP A 108 15.55 5.02 8.64
N THR A 109 16.51 5.34 7.78
CA THR A 109 17.88 5.64 8.23
C THR A 109 17.94 7.06 8.74
N THR A 110 18.56 7.25 9.91
CA THR A 110 18.91 8.58 10.39
C THR A 110 19.82 9.24 9.37
N VAL A 111 19.45 10.43 8.90
CA VAL A 111 20.36 11.26 8.11
C VAL A 111 21.47 11.72 9.06
N PRO A 112 22.76 11.46 8.74
CA PRO A 112 23.86 11.97 9.53
C PRO A 112 23.74 13.49 9.64
N THR A 113 23.83 14.00 10.86
CA THR A 113 23.92 15.42 11.12
C THR A 113 25.17 15.99 10.44
N VAL A 114 25.15 17.29 10.13
CA VAL A 114 26.34 17.98 9.58
C VAL A 114 27.57 17.78 10.48
N ALA A 115 27.35 17.68 11.80
CA ALA A 115 28.41 17.43 12.77
C ALA A 115 29.02 16.01 12.63
N GLU A 116 28.19 14.99 12.42
CA GLU A 116 28.66 13.60 12.18
C GLU A 116 29.43 13.51 10.86
N ILE A 117 28.95 14.18 9.82
CA ILE A 117 29.65 14.24 8.52
C ILE A 117 31.00 14.94 8.67
N GLN A 118 31.06 16.06 9.42
CA GLN A 118 32.30 16.80 9.66
C GLN A 118 33.30 15.97 10.48
N ALA A 119 32.84 15.25 11.50
CA ALA A 119 33.71 14.38 12.29
C ALA A 119 34.31 13.25 11.44
N GLU A 120 33.52 12.61 10.58
CA GLU A 120 34.02 11.56 9.66
C GLU A 120 34.98 12.11 8.59
N MET A 121 34.80 13.37 8.16
CA MET A 121 35.71 14.05 7.24
C MET A 121 37.04 14.45 7.90
N GLU A 122 37.06 14.68 9.21
CA GLU A 122 38.28 15.02 9.97
C GLU A 122 39.09 13.78 10.38
N GLU A 123 38.46 12.60 10.42
CA GLU A 123 39.12 11.32 10.73
C GLU A 123 39.73 10.61 9.50
N ASN A 124 39.47 11.09 8.28
CA ASN A 124 40.01 10.57 7.00
C ASN A 124 41.04 11.51 6.34
#